data_AF-A0A7S2X1T8-F1
#
_entry.id   AF-A0A7S2X1T8-F1
#
_cell.length_a   1.000
_cell.length_b   1.000
_cell.length_c   1.000
_cell.angle_alpha   90.00
_cell.angle_beta   90.00
_cell.angle_gamma   90.00
#
_symmetry.space_group_name_H-M   'P 1'
#
loop_
_entity.id
_entity.type
_entity.pdbx_description
1 polymer ?
#
loop_
_entity_poly.entity_id
_entity_poly.type
_entity_poly.pdbx_seq_one_letter_code
_entity_poly.pdbx_strand_id
1 'polypeptide(L)'
;FFSQSPRRRSGKRDDDRSTIQGTRQSDLFLSTTTMRRLFASASALLLSLLLIMVLLADPIVAADPVVEGQARDTLVILEDSLGSMESTHGAFLRLLRERAEGYGGRVTLKHHESIAAKGSGFALRRWGRWTHDSVVVLAPSLTSIGGEKASEVLGDFVESGRSAFLVGSPTMSGEVRDLAKRFGVAFHDGSAKALDLFENRGGDGEVIRAT
;
A
#
# COMPACT_ATOMS: atom_id res chain seq x y z
N PHE A 1 4.54 -89.40 23.48
CA PHE A 1 5.85 -88.84 23.09
C PHE A 1 6.49 -89.81 22.08
N PHE A 2 7.12 -89.26 21.03
CA PHE A 2 7.56 -89.91 19.78
C PHE A 2 6.41 -90.30 18.84
N SER A 3 6.06 -89.53 17.80
CA SER A 3 6.83 -88.99 16.65
C SER A 3 7.00 -90.01 15.51
N GLN A 4 6.06 -89.84 14.57
CA GLN A 4 6.08 -90.04 13.11
C GLN A 4 6.43 -91.40 12.49
N SER A 5 5.44 -91.87 11.72
CA SER A 5 5.43 -92.95 10.75
C SER A 5 5.21 -92.33 9.34
N PRO A 6 5.12 -93.10 8.23
CA PRO A 6 6.24 -93.34 7.32
C PRO A 6 5.87 -93.10 5.82
N ARG A 7 6.75 -93.58 4.90
CA ARG A 7 6.50 -93.92 3.45
C ARG A 7 6.66 -92.77 2.45
N ARG A 8 7.06 -92.95 1.17
CA ARG A 8 7.65 -94.03 0.33
C ARG A 8 7.83 -93.41 -1.08
N ARG A 9 8.79 -93.96 -1.85
CA ARG A 9 8.81 -94.17 -3.33
C ARG A 9 8.88 -92.93 -4.24
N SER A 10 9.85 -92.80 -5.16
CA SER A 10 10.33 -93.67 -6.27
C SER A 10 9.47 -93.58 -7.55
N GLY A 11 10.13 -93.22 -8.67
CA GLY A 11 9.70 -93.39 -10.07
C GLY A 11 9.59 -92.04 -10.80
N LYS A 12 10.55 -91.61 -11.63
CA LYS A 12 11.04 -92.12 -12.94
C LYS A 12 10.07 -91.94 -14.12
N ARG A 13 10.51 -91.13 -15.09
CA ARG A 13 10.23 -91.09 -16.55
C ARG A 13 11.12 -89.96 -17.09
N ASP A 14 12.20 -90.19 -17.86
CA ASP A 14 12.29 -90.70 -19.25
C ASP A 14 11.34 -89.90 -20.18
N ASP A 15 11.68 -89.40 -21.36
CA ASP A 15 12.92 -89.22 -22.11
C ASP A 15 12.49 -88.42 -23.38
N ASP A 16 13.46 -87.70 -23.95
CA ASP A 16 13.67 -87.46 -25.39
C ASP A 16 12.73 -86.62 -26.30
N ARG A 17 13.44 -85.77 -27.07
CA ARG A 17 13.27 -85.37 -28.48
C ARG A 17 12.14 -84.40 -28.84
N SER A 18 12.28 -83.48 -29.79
CA SER A 18 13.41 -82.91 -30.54
C SER A 18 12.81 -81.86 -31.49
N THR A 19 13.54 -80.77 -31.73
CA THR A 19 13.61 -80.06 -33.03
C THR A 19 12.33 -79.44 -33.61
N ILE A 20 12.21 -78.10 -33.52
CA ILE A 20 11.75 -77.27 -34.65
C ILE A 20 12.67 -76.05 -34.77
N GLN A 21 12.95 -75.73 -36.03
CA GLN A 21 14.03 -74.92 -36.59
C GLN A 21 14.02 -73.43 -36.24
N GLY A 22 15.22 -72.87 -36.35
CA GLY A 22 15.54 -71.47 -36.19
C GLY A 22 14.78 -70.53 -37.10
N THR A 23 14.45 -69.37 -36.52
CA THR A 23 14.12 -68.16 -37.25
C THR A 23 14.97 -67.02 -36.72
N ARG A 24 15.66 -66.37 -37.67
CA ARG A 24 16.13 -64.98 -37.66
C ARG A 24 17.41 -64.65 -36.89
N GLN A 25 18.51 -64.81 -37.63
CA GLN A 25 19.59 -63.82 -37.66
C GLN A 25 19.02 -62.42 -37.98
N SER A 26 19.26 -61.46 -37.10
CA SER A 26 19.72 -60.10 -37.46
C SER A 26 20.06 -59.37 -36.16
N ASP A 27 21.25 -59.66 -35.65
CA ASP A 27 21.89 -58.93 -34.57
C ASP A 27 22.19 -57.47 -34.98
N LEU A 28 21.77 -56.56 -34.10
CA LEU A 28 22.52 -55.39 -33.66
C LEU A 28 23.21 -54.52 -34.73
N PHE A 29 22.41 -53.73 -35.43
CA PHE A 29 22.84 -52.40 -35.88
C PHE A 29 21.83 -51.36 -35.37
N LEU A 30 21.84 -51.10 -34.05
CA LEU A 30 21.20 -49.90 -33.54
C LEU A 30 22.13 -48.71 -33.81
N SER A 31 21.85 -48.08 -34.93
CA SER A 31 22.38 -46.80 -35.38
C SER A 31 22.55 -45.81 -34.22
N THR A 32 23.80 -45.40 -33.98
CA THR A 32 24.21 -44.29 -33.09
C THR A 32 23.61 -42.93 -33.46
N THR A 33 22.77 -42.88 -34.50
CA THR A 33 22.16 -41.66 -35.04
C THR A 33 20.85 -41.29 -34.35
N THR A 34 20.09 -42.27 -33.83
CA THR A 34 18.78 -42.02 -33.21
C THR A 34 18.89 -41.48 -31.78
N MET A 35 19.95 -41.81 -31.03
CA MET A 35 20.15 -41.27 -29.68
C MET A 35 20.43 -39.76 -29.69
N ARG A 36 21.21 -39.24 -30.65
CA ARG A 36 21.53 -37.79 -30.72
C ARG A 36 20.30 -36.91 -30.97
N ARG A 37 19.27 -37.43 -31.67
CA ARG A 37 18.02 -36.70 -31.95
C ARG A 37 17.06 -36.67 -30.76
N LEU A 38 17.06 -37.72 -29.91
CA LEU A 38 16.27 -37.75 -28.67
C LEU A 38 16.85 -36.82 -27.59
N PHE A 39 18.18 -36.77 -27.45
CA PHE A 39 18.84 -35.85 -26.52
C PHE A 39 18.74 -34.38 -26.98
N ALA A 40 18.78 -34.10 -28.28
CA ALA A 40 18.59 -32.75 -28.81
C ALA A 40 17.15 -32.23 -28.58
N SER A 41 16.14 -33.07 -28.83
CA SER A 41 14.71 -32.75 -28.61
C SER A 41 14.40 -32.42 -27.15
N ALA A 42 14.92 -33.22 -26.20
CA ALA A 42 14.71 -32.99 -24.77
C ALA A 42 15.35 -31.67 -24.29
N SER A 43 16.52 -31.31 -24.81
CA SER A 43 17.17 -30.03 -24.48
C SER A 43 16.42 -28.82 -25.04
N ALA A 44 15.84 -28.95 -26.24
CA ALA A 44 15.06 -27.89 -26.87
C ALA A 44 13.73 -27.64 -26.14
N LEU A 45 13.09 -28.69 -25.62
CA LEU A 45 11.90 -28.57 -24.79
C LEU A 45 12.18 -27.93 -23.43
N LEU A 46 13.32 -28.26 -22.81
CA LEU A 46 13.75 -27.63 -21.55
C LEU A 46 14.11 -26.15 -21.74
N LEU A 47 14.82 -25.81 -22.84
CA LEU A 47 15.13 -24.42 -23.18
C LEU A 47 13.88 -23.64 -23.56
N SER A 48 12.92 -24.26 -24.25
CA SER A 48 11.61 -23.66 -24.55
C SER A 48 10.80 -23.43 -23.27
N LEU A 49 10.80 -24.38 -22.33
CA LEU A 49 10.11 -24.22 -21.04
C LEU A 49 10.78 -23.11 -20.21
N LEU A 50 12.11 -23.03 -20.23
CA LEU A 50 12.87 -22.00 -19.54
C LEU A 50 12.65 -20.62 -20.18
N LEU A 51 12.57 -20.54 -21.52
CA LEU A 51 12.23 -19.31 -22.24
C LEU A 51 10.79 -18.86 -21.92
N ILE A 52 9.84 -19.80 -21.88
CA ILE A 52 8.45 -19.53 -21.49
C ILE A 52 8.38 -19.07 -20.03
N MET A 53 9.17 -19.66 -19.13
CA MET A 53 9.27 -19.21 -17.73
C MET A 53 9.91 -17.83 -17.60
N VAL A 54 10.88 -17.48 -18.44
CA VAL A 54 11.47 -16.13 -18.51
C VAL A 54 10.51 -15.12 -19.15
N LEU A 55 9.60 -15.58 -20.02
CA LEU A 55 8.58 -14.73 -20.69
C LEU A 55 7.31 -14.54 -19.83
N LEU A 56 6.96 -15.52 -18.98
CA LEU A 56 5.87 -15.41 -17.99
C LEU A 56 6.34 -14.89 -16.63
N ALA A 57 7.65 -14.89 -16.36
CA ALA A 57 8.21 -14.05 -15.33
C ALA A 57 8.08 -12.62 -15.85
N ASP A 58 7.00 -11.95 -15.50
CA ASP A 58 6.92 -10.50 -15.61
C ASP A 58 8.26 -9.94 -15.14
N PRO A 59 8.91 -9.03 -15.89
CA PRO A 59 10.01 -8.31 -15.32
C PRO A 59 9.43 -7.74 -14.04
N ILE A 60 10.01 -8.11 -12.90
CA ILE A 60 9.86 -7.36 -11.67
C ILE A 60 10.44 -6.01 -12.05
N VAL A 61 9.60 -5.18 -12.67
CA VAL A 61 9.74 -3.75 -12.78
C VAL A 61 10.17 -3.41 -11.39
N ALA A 62 11.38 -2.89 -11.30
CA ALA A 62 11.90 -2.32 -10.08
C ALA A 62 10.71 -1.61 -9.45
N ALA A 63 10.19 -2.21 -8.38
CA ALA A 63 9.41 -1.45 -7.46
C ALA A 63 10.45 -0.43 -7.02
N ASP A 64 10.40 0.76 -7.64
CA ASP A 64 10.69 1.95 -6.90
C ASP A 64 10.10 1.68 -5.52
N PRO A 65 10.83 1.92 -4.42
CA PRO A 65 10.14 2.07 -3.18
C PRO A 65 9.17 3.21 -3.44
N VAL A 66 7.96 2.84 -3.85
CA VAL A 66 6.73 3.53 -3.56
C VAL A 66 6.82 3.51 -2.04
N VAL A 67 7.51 4.52 -1.50
CA VAL A 67 7.04 5.20 -0.33
C VAL A 67 5.59 5.42 -0.70
N GLU A 68 4.73 4.46 -0.33
CA GLU A 68 3.29 4.58 -0.46
C GLU A 68 3.02 5.79 0.40
N GLY A 69 3.01 6.95 -0.28
CA GLY A 69 2.82 8.21 0.36
C GLY A 69 1.55 8.02 1.15
N GLN A 70 1.63 8.23 2.46
CA GLN A 70 0.53 8.05 3.42
C GLN A 70 -0.62 9.05 3.18
N ALA A 71 -0.74 9.57 1.96
CA ALA A 71 -1.69 10.58 1.52
C ALA A 71 -2.52 10.05 0.35
N ARG A 72 -2.90 8.75 0.38
CA ARG A 72 -3.89 8.21 -0.54
C ARG A 72 -5.24 8.86 -0.27
N ASP A 73 -5.83 8.62 0.89
CA ASP A 73 -7.07 9.29 1.27
C ASP A 73 -6.77 10.51 2.15
N THR A 74 -6.97 11.71 1.60
CA THR A 74 -6.74 12.98 2.29
C THR A 74 -8.06 13.65 2.64
N LEU A 75 -8.26 13.99 3.91
CA LEU A 75 -9.36 14.81 4.39
C LEU A 75 -8.93 16.27 4.49
N VAL A 76 -9.69 17.19 3.91
CA VAL A 76 -9.49 18.63 4.10
C VAL A 76 -10.66 19.21 4.87
N ILE A 77 -10.38 19.89 5.98
CA ILE A 77 -11.35 20.56 6.84
C ILE A 77 -11.29 22.06 6.58
N LEU A 78 -12.41 22.67 6.22
CA LEU A 78 -12.53 24.09 5.83
C LEU A 78 -13.30 24.90 6.89
N GLU A 79 -12.90 26.15 7.12
CA GLU A 79 -13.44 27.02 8.17
C GLU A 79 -14.77 27.72 7.85
N ASP A 80 -15.18 27.89 6.59
CA ASP A 80 -16.40 28.66 6.32
C ASP A 80 -17.33 28.01 5.29
N SER A 81 -18.60 28.40 5.43
CA SER A 81 -19.87 27.83 4.98
C SER A 81 -20.31 28.22 3.56
N LEU A 82 -19.60 29.11 2.86
CA LEU A 82 -20.04 29.64 1.55
C LEU A 82 -18.86 29.95 0.63
N GLY A 83 -18.49 29.02 -0.27
CA GLY A 83 -17.82 29.23 -1.57
C GLY A 83 -16.46 29.97 -1.66
N SER A 84 -16.02 30.64 -0.60
CA SER A 84 -14.88 31.56 -0.59
C SER A 84 -13.54 30.83 -0.46
N MET A 85 -13.46 29.74 0.31
CA MET A 85 -12.20 29.00 0.45
C MET A 85 -11.89 28.10 -0.75
N GLU A 86 -12.90 27.55 -1.43
CA GLU A 86 -12.69 26.83 -2.69
C GLU A 86 -12.20 27.76 -3.81
N SER A 87 -12.65 29.03 -3.81
CA SER A 87 -12.18 30.04 -4.77
C SER A 87 -10.84 30.66 -4.36
N THR A 88 -10.59 30.90 -3.07
CA THR A 88 -9.35 31.52 -2.57
C THR A 88 -8.17 30.56 -2.52
N HIS A 89 -8.40 29.30 -2.10
CA HIS A 89 -7.37 28.24 -2.06
C HIS A 89 -7.50 27.27 -3.24
N GLY A 90 -8.23 27.63 -4.29
CA GLY A 90 -8.51 26.76 -5.43
C GLY A 90 -7.26 26.23 -6.12
N ALA A 91 -6.19 27.03 -6.18
CA ALA A 91 -4.90 26.58 -6.72
C ALA A 91 -4.29 25.45 -5.87
N PHE A 92 -4.29 25.59 -4.54
CA PHE A 92 -3.80 24.57 -3.62
C PHE A 92 -4.66 23.30 -3.68
N LEU A 93 -5.99 23.44 -3.65
CA LEU A 93 -6.91 22.30 -3.72
C LEU A 93 -6.81 21.56 -5.06
N ARG A 94 -6.60 22.29 -6.16
CA ARG A 94 -6.36 21.68 -7.48
C ARG A 94 -5.07 20.87 -7.47
N LEU A 95 -3.96 21.45 -7.02
CA LEU A 95 -2.68 20.74 -6.93
C LEU A 95 -2.77 19.51 -6.00
N LEU A 96 -3.50 19.62 -4.90
CA LEU A 96 -3.72 18.53 -3.97
C LEU A 96 -4.52 17.39 -4.61
N ARG A 97 -5.57 17.71 -5.38
CA ARG A 97 -6.37 16.72 -6.12
C ARG A 97 -5.57 16.06 -7.23
N GLU A 98 -4.88 16.84 -8.06
CA GLU A 98 -4.03 16.33 -9.14
C GLU A 98 -2.95 15.37 -8.59
N ARG A 99 -2.32 15.73 -7.47
CA ARG A 99 -1.36 14.87 -6.77
C ARG A 99 -2.02 13.61 -6.21
N ALA A 100 -3.15 13.75 -5.52
CA ALA A 100 -3.85 12.61 -4.93
C ALA A 100 -4.29 11.60 -6.01
N GLU A 101 -4.83 12.07 -7.13
CA GLU A 101 -5.19 11.24 -8.29
C GLU A 101 -3.96 10.50 -8.84
N GLY A 102 -2.81 11.18 -8.94
CA GLY A 102 -1.54 10.56 -9.35
C GLY A 102 -1.06 9.42 -8.42
N TYR A 103 -1.47 9.42 -7.15
CA TYR A 103 -1.17 8.35 -6.19
C TYR A 103 -2.30 7.32 -6.04
N GLY A 104 -3.37 7.40 -6.85
CA GLY A 104 -4.57 6.56 -6.73
C GLY A 104 -5.43 6.87 -5.50
N GLY A 105 -5.25 8.06 -4.93
CA GLY A 105 -5.90 8.58 -3.75
C GLY A 105 -7.13 9.44 -4.03
N ARG A 106 -7.80 9.92 -2.97
CA ARG A 106 -8.95 10.82 -3.05
C ARG A 106 -8.86 11.94 -2.03
N VAL A 107 -9.38 13.11 -2.41
CA VAL A 107 -9.48 14.29 -1.53
C VAL A 107 -10.94 14.49 -1.13
N THR A 108 -11.22 14.36 0.17
CA THR A 108 -12.55 14.62 0.73
C THR A 108 -12.57 15.99 1.37
N LEU A 109 -13.43 16.90 0.89
CA LEU A 109 -13.65 18.19 1.51
C LEU A 109 -14.79 18.10 2.52
N LYS A 110 -14.59 18.67 3.70
CA LYS A 110 -15.61 18.80 4.74
C LYS A 110 -15.52 20.16 5.42
N HIS A 111 -16.67 20.69 5.82
CA HIS A 111 -16.74 21.96 6.55
C HIS A 111 -16.65 21.71 8.06
N HIS A 112 -16.04 22.64 8.79
CA HIS A 112 -15.84 22.52 10.23
C HIS A 112 -17.17 22.33 10.98
N GLU A 113 -18.25 23.04 10.61
CA GLU A 113 -19.57 22.90 11.26
C GLU A 113 -20.10 21.48 11.15
N SER A 114 -20.00 20.89 9.95
CA SER A 114 -20.46 19.54 9.68
C SER A 114 -19.67 18.48 10.45
N ILE A 115 -18.41 18.76 10.78
CA ILE A 115 -17.54 17.82 11.51
C ILE A 115 -17.66 18.03 13.02
N ALA A 116 -17.83 19.28 13.48
CA ALA A 116 -17.90 19.62 14.89
C ALA A 116 -19.21 19.20 15.55
N ALA A 117 -20.30 19.13 14.79
CA ALA A 117 -21.61 18.75 15.30
C ALA A 117 -21.66 17.31 15.83
N LYS A 118 -22.12 17.15 17.08
CA LYS A 118 -22.46 15.85 17.66
C LYS A 118 -23.61 15.23 16.85
N GLY A 119 -23.40 14.02 16.32
CA GLY A 119 -24.42 13.32 15.52
C GLY A 119 -24.33 13.57 14.01
N SER A 120 -23.27 14.22 13.51
CA SER A 120 -23.02 14.38 12.07
C SER A 120 -22.79 13.06 11.30
N GLY A 121 -22.65 11.94 12.02
CA GLY A 121 -22.25 10.65 11.45
C GLY A 121 -20.81 10.61 10.95
N PHE A 122 -20.07 11.71 11.08
CA PHE A 122 -18.67 11.80 10.71
C PHE A 122 -17.79 11.51 11.92
N ALA A 123 -16.96 10.48 11.79
CA ALA A 123 -15.91 10.17 12.74
C ALA A 123 -14.65 9.81 11.96
N LEU A 124 -13.53 10.42 12.36
CA LEU A 124 -12.22 10.15 11.76
C LEU A 124 -11.78 8.71 12.03
N ARG A 125 -12.18 8.17 13.19
CA ARG A 125 -12.02 6.78 13.61
C ARG A 125 -13.37 6.06 13.63
N ARG A 126 -13.51 4.96 12.90
CA ARG A 126 -14.71 4.08 12.94
C ARG A 126 -14.29 2.64 13.13
N TRP A 127 -14.92 1.94 14.08
CA TRP A 127 -14.65 0.53 14.39
C TRP A 127 -13.15 0.23 14.58
N GLY A 128 -12.43 1.13 15.27
CA GLY A 128 -10.99 0.98 15.53
C GLY A 128 -10.09 1.23 14.32
N ARG A 129 -10.62 1.64 13.16
CA ARG A 129 -9.84 2.00 11.98
C ARG A 129 -9.99 3.48 11.64
N TRP A 130 -8.91 4.06 11.14
CA TRP A 130 -8.92 5.42 10.61
C TRP A 130 -9.50 5.41 9.20
N THR A 131 -10.30 6.43 8.90
CA THR A 131 -11.02 6.56 7.62
C THR A 131 -10.22 7.25 6.53
N HIS A 132 -9.14 7.94 6.91
CA HIS A 132 -8.27 8.70 6.03
C HIS A 132 -6.82 8.50 6.50
N ASP A 133 -5.86 8.71 5.60
CA ASP A 133 -4.44 8.55 5.89
C ASP A 133 -3.75 9.89 6.16
N SER A 134 -4.29 10.97 5.58
CA SER A 134 -3.81 12.34 5.81
C SER A 134 -4.97 13.29 6.12
N VAL A 135 -4.73 14.27 6.99
CA VAL A 135 -5.70 15.31 7.34
C VAL A 135 -5.06 16.69 7.15
N VAL A 136 -5.76 17.59 6.47
CA VAL A 136 -5.38 18.99 6.27
C VAL A 136 -6.44 19.85 6.94
N VAL A 137 -6.06 20.54 8.01
CA VAL A 137 -6.93 21.41 8.79
C VAL A 137 -6.70 22.85 8.35
N LEU A 138 -7.57 23.33 7.46
CA LEU A 138 -7.70 24.73 7.05
C LEU A 138 -8.83 25.41 7.85
N ALA A 139 -8.99 25.00 9.10
CA ALA A 139 -10.02 25.46 10.03
C ALA A 139 -9.37 25.77 11.40
N PRO A 140 -8.70 26.91 11.54
CA PRO A 140 -8.06 27.30 12.81
C PRO A 140 -9.05 27.39 13.97
N SER A 141 -10.33 27.69 13.75
CA SER A 141 -11.38 27.69 14.78
C SER A 141 -11.94 26.31 15.15
N LEU A 142 -11.41 25.21 14.59
CA LEU A 142 -11.90 23.85 14.86
C LEU A 142 -11.80 23.48 16.36
N THR A 143 -12.91 23.05 16.96
CA THR A 143 -12.97 22.66 18.38
C THR A 143 -13.15 21.15 18.56
N SER A 144 -14.04 20.52 17.80
CA SER A 144 -14.37 19.11 17.92
C SER A 144 -14.45 18.41 16.57
N ILE A 145 -14.23 17.10 16.58
CA ILE A 145 -14.40 16.20 15.43
C ILE A 145 -15.30 15.05 15.86
N GLY A 146 -16.48 14.93 15.26
CA GLY A 146 -17.43 13.85 15.57
C GLY A 146 -17.96 13.87 17.01
N GLY A 147 -17.86 15.01 17.70
CA GLY A 147 -18.26 15.16 19.09
C GLY A 147 -17.15 14.89 20.13
N GLU A 148 -15.98 14.44 19.69
CA GLU A 148 -14.76 14.33 20.49
C GLU A 148 -13.87 15.57 20.29
N LYS A 149 -12.97 15.86 21.23
CA LYS A 149 -12.08 17.03 21.12
C LYS A 149 -11.13 16.88 19.95
N ALA A 150 -10.93 17.95 19.19
CA ALA A 150 -10.03 17.91 18.02
C ALA A 150 -8.59 17.59 18.42
N SER A 151 -8.12 18.09 19.57
CA SER A 151 -6.76 17.83 20.09
C SER A 151 -6.49 16.36 20.41
N GLU A 152 -7.47 15.66 20.99
CA GLU A 152 -7.39 14.23 21.32
C GLU A 152 -7.41 13.39 20.05
N VAL A 153 -8.42 13.59 19.20
CA VAL A 153 -8.62 12.80 17.96
C VAL A 153 -7.45 12.97 16.99
N LEU A 154 -7.00 14.21 16.75
CA LEU A 154 -5.90 14.48 15.82
C LEU A 154 -4.55 14.07 16.40
N GLY A 155 -4.37 14.14 17.72
CA GLY A 155 -3.14 13.67 18.35
C GLY A 155 -2.98 12.15 18.24
N ASP A 156 -4.05 11.40 18.54
CA ASP A 156 -4.08 9.94 18.35
C ASP A 156 -3.88 9.55 16.87
N PHE A 157 -4.43 10.36 15.95
CA PHE A 157 -4.26 10.18 14.52
C PHE A 157 -2.78 10.26 14.12
N VAL A 158 -2.08 11.30 14.56
CA VAL A 158 -0.64 11.49 14.28
C VAL A 158 0.20 10.41 14.96
N GLU A 159 -0.10 10.06 16.21
CA GLU A 159 0.60 8.98 16.93
C GLU A 159 0.43 7.61 16.27
N SER A 160 -0.65 7.41 15.51
CA SER A 160 -0.84 6.20 14.70
C SER A 160 0.05 6.12 13.44
N GLY A 161 0.93 7.10 13.22
CA GLY A 161 1.84 7.18 12.07
C GLY A 161 1.26 7.93 10.86
N ARG A 162 0.13 8.64 11.03
CA ARG A 162 -0.53 9.38 9.95
C ARG A 162 -0.13 10.85 9.92
N SER A 163 -0.31 11.48 8.76
CA SER A 163 0.14 12.85 8.54
C SER A 163 -0.98 13.87 8.76
N ALA A 164 -0.73 14.88 9.60
CA ALA A 164 -1.63 15.99 9.79
C ALA A 164 -0.94 17.31 9.40
N PHE A 165 -1.64 18.12 8.62
CA PHE A 165 -1.26 19.50 8.31
C PHE A 165 -2.21 20.44 9.01
N LEU A 166 -1.67 21.41 9.75
CA LEU A 166 -2.44 22.33 10.58
C LEU A 166 -2.11 23.76 10.18
N VAL A 167 -3.14 24.57 9.94
CA VAL A 167 -2.98 26.00 9.70
C VAL A 167 -3.38 26.78 10.95
N GLY A 168 -2.46 27.59 11.45
CA GLY A 168 -2.70 28.54 12.52
C GLY A 168 -3.14 29.90 11.99
N SER A 169 -4.08 30.53 12.68
CA SER A 169 -4.53 31.91 12.46
C SER A 169 -4.63 32.61 13.82
N PRO A 170 -4.60 33.96 13.89
CA PRO A 170 -4.91 34.69 15.12
C PRO A 170 -6.27 34.34 15.74
N THR A 171 -7.17 33.71 14.98
CA THR A 171 -8.49 33.22 15.42
C THR A 171 -8.49 31.75 15.87
N MET A 172 -7.31 31.14 16.07
CA MET A 172 -7.21 29.72 16.40
C MET A 172 -7.88 29.35 17.73
N SER A 173 -8.51 28.17 17.74
CA SER A 173 -9.11 27.60 18.94
C SER A 173 -8.04 27.13 19.93
N GLY A 174 -8.45 26.97 21.20
CA GLY A 174 -7.61 26.33 22.21
C GLY A 174 -7.26 24.88 21.87
N GLU A 175 -8.13 24.17 21.16
CA GLU A 175 -7.91 22.76 20.80
C GLU A 175 -6.81 22.60 19.75
N VAL A 176 -6.80 23.47 18.73
CA VAL A 176 -5.73 23.54 17.71
C VAL A 176 -4.39 23.90 18.34
N ARG A 177 -4.41 24.79 19.34
CA ARG A 177 -3.25 25.21 20.12
C ARG A 177 -2.69 24.09 20.99
N ASP A 178 -3.56 23.39 21.69
CA ASP A 178 -3.20 22.31 22.60
C ASP A 178 -2.67 21.10 21.83
N LEU A 179 -3.24 20.84 20.64
CA LEU A 179 -2.69 19.87 19.69
C LEU A 179 -1.24 20.22 19.30
N ALA A 180 -0.98 21.46 18.91
CA ALA A 180 0.37 21.90 18.54
C ALA A 180 1.35 21.81 19.72
N LYS A 181 0.89 22.18 20.93
CA LYS A 181 1.67 22.08 22.17
C LYS A 181 2.08 20.62 22.47
N ARG A 182 1.20 19.63 22.21
CA ARG A 182 1.52 18.18 22.34
C ARG A 182 2.73 17.78 21.51
N PHE A 183 2.93 18.39 20.35
CA PHE A 183 4.07 18.15 19.45
C PHE A 183 5.22 19.15 19.61
N GLY A 184 5.23 19.94 20.70
CA GLY A 184 6.32 20.86 21.02
C GLY A 184 6.25 22.23 20.32
N VAL A 185 5.15 22.54 19.64
CA VAL A 185 4.93 23.85 18.99
C VAL A 185 3.99 24.71 19.83
N ALA A 186 4.51 25.77 20.42
CA ALA A 186 3.72 26.70 21.23
C ALA A 186 3.29 27.92 20.41
N PHE A 187 2.00 28.01 20.11
CA PHE A 187 1.41 29.24 19.56
C PHE A 187 1.15 30.27 20.65
N HIS A 188 1.18 31.56 20.30
CA HIS A 188 0.95 32.67 21.24
C HIS A 188 -0.52 32.77 21.65
N ASP A 189 -0.80 32.90 22.95
CA ASP A 189 -2.16 32.95 23.51
C ASP A 189 -2.86 34.26 23.13
N GLY A 190 -3.87 34.19 22.27
CA GLY A 190 -4.63 35.35 21.78
C GLY A 190 -4.40 35.65 20.30
N SER A 191 -4.63 36.90 19.92
CA SER A 191 -4.65 37.37 18.53
C SER A 191 -3.35 38.06 18.10
N ALA A 192 -2.23 37.75 18.76
CA ALA A 192 -0.95 38.35 18.41
C ALA A 192 -0.57 38.01 16.97
N LYS A 193 -0.02 39.00 16.28
CA LYS A 193 0.44 38.89 14.89
C LYS A 193 1.95 39.08 14.88
N ALA A 194 2.63 38.33 14.02
CA ALA A 194 4.03 38.61 13.73
C ALA A 194 4.09 39.96 13.01
N LEU A 195 4.83 40.91 13.60
CA LEU A 195 5.11 42.20 12.98
C LEU A 195 6.59 42.23 12.63
N ASP A 196 6.88 42.38 11.34
CA ASP A 196 8.21 42.72 10.87
C ASP A 196 8.27 44.23 10.64
N LEU A 197 9.28 44.88 11.21
CA LEU A 197 9.50 46.33 11.09
C LEU A 197 10.38 46.69 9.88
N PHE A 198 11.06 45.72 9.26
CA PHE A 198 11.96 45.94 8.13
C PHE A 198 11.29 45.63 6.79
N GLU A 199 10.44 44.60 6.76
CA GLU A 199 9.74 44.15 5.55
C GLU A 199 8.21 44.23 5.69
N ASN A 200 7.70 45.32 6.25
CA ASN A 200 6.26 45.57 6.23
C ASN A 200 5.86 46.09 4.83
N ARG A 201 5.41 45.20 3.96
CA ARG A 201 4.72 45.58 2.72
C ARG A 201 3.28 45.99 3.07
N GLY A 202 2.98 47.28 2.91
CA GLY A 202 1.60 47.78 2.92
C GLY A 202 0.73 47.08 1.87
N GLY A 203 -0.60 47.13 2.04
CA GLY A 203 -1.56 46.48 1.13
C GLY A 203 -1.53 47.00 -0.31
N ASP A 204 -0.82 48.09 -0.54
CA ASP A 204 -0.53 48.80 -1.79
C ASP A 204 0.90 48.55 -2.32
N GLY A 205 1.72 47.76 -1.62
CA GLY A 205 3.08 47.41 -2.01
C GLY A 205 4.14 48.46 -1.67
N GLU A 206 3.77 49.52 -0.95
CA GLU A 206 4.72 50.51 -0.43
C GLU A 206 5.46 49.93 0.79
N VAL A 207 6.80 49.94 0.70
CA VAL A 207 7.66 49.51 1.81
C VAL A 207 7.84 50.70 2.72
N ILE A 208 7.17 50.69 3.87
CA ILE A 208 7.35 51.73 4.88
C ILE A 208 8.67 51.45 5.58
N ARG A 209 9.75 52.11 5.12
CA ARG A 209 11.05 52.07 5.79
C ARG A 209 11.04 53.00 6.99
N ALA A 210 11.30 52.47 8.17
CA ALA A 210 11.63 53.31 9.32
C ALA A 210 12.92 54.08 9.00
N THR A 211 12.83 55.41 9.03
CA THR A 211 13.97 56.33 8.85
C THR A 211 14.62 56.61 10.20
#